data_AF-A0A2D7Z7T1-F1
#
_entry.id   AF-A0A2D7Z7T1-F1
#
_cell.length_a   1.000
_cell.length_b   1.000
_cell.length_c   1.000
_cell.angle_alpha   90.00
_cell.angle_beta   90.00
_cell.angle_gamma   90.00
#
_symmetry.space_group_name_H-M   'P 1'
#
loop_
_entity.id
_entity.type
_entity.pdbx_description
1 polymer ?
#
loop_
_entity_poly.entity_id
_entity_poly.type
_entity_poly.pdbx_seq_one_letter_code
_entity_poly.pdbx_strand_id
1 'polypeptide(L)'
;QTRLRTRIETFVDQHGESWKFSDEARLRTELASSGILVDHPRVSAAVEMWLAEAADRKRASRLLEEADARALPAEVLVELDKIEARKAEVIVIARDLLAEPFDIEVLADRDRFYERCEEFGILALSSAGRQALKDILVSCITLRSEEEQAGGREAGSWREREAIKRFDSKRKELVELIEREVESADGDLVRARIESERLARDVLRLDLDLSVIAGRFHGVFEIHTSLMLREADVDPVRERRRQAIEALRFDQARLSAESVDIITRLSEHIEGLEQLIEVVIRRSKAGFDHRAQSNVVRMLERKGYAINTPELRPRILAAAGVLALELGYITTDDAPRLPTGLTVDERQLAQVVNHLNQLADKMAGDNEEEVIEDGQFEKEAKLHEQSETMSRLRTKLDSADRLMRRLQGNDDNH
;
A
#
# COMPACT_ATOMS: atom_id res chain seq x y z
N GLN A 1 -45.10 58.94 -32.06
CA GLN A 1 -44.35 57.87 -31.38
C GLN A 1 -42.84 58.04 -31.57
N THR A 2 -42.33 58.16 -32.81
CA THR A 2 -40.88 58.29 -33.09
C THR A 2 -40.22 59.49 -32.40
N ARG A 3 -40.84 60.68 -32.41
CA ARG A 3 -40.32 61.88 -31.72
C ARG A 3 -40.20 61.72 -30.20
N LEU A 4 -41.11 60.97 -29.58
CA LEU A 4 -41.11 60.75 -28.13
C LEU A 4 -40.04 59.72 -27.73
N ARG A 5 -39.85 58.67 -28.54
CA ARG A 5 -38.76 57.69 -28.33
C ARG A 5 -37.37 58.33 -28.44
N THR A 6 -37.12 59.13 -29.49
CA THR A 6 -35.84 59.82 -29.66
C THR A 6 -35.54 60.80 -28.51
N ARG A 7 -36.57 61.47 -27.98
CA ARG A 7 -36.41 62.41 -26.86
C ARG A 7 -36.11 61.68 -25.54
N ILE A 8 -36.73 60.52 -25.32
CA ILE A 8 -36.44 59.64 -24.17
C ILE A 8 -35.01 59.10 -24.27
N GLU A 9 -34.59 58.62 -25.44
CA GLU A 9 -33.22 58.14 -25.66
C GLU A 9 -32.19 59.26 -25.41
N THR A 10 -32.45 60.49 -25.89
CA THR A 10 -31.59 61.65 -25.61
C THR A 10 -31.51 62.01 -24.11
N PHE A 11 -32.60 61.84 -23.36
CA PHE A 11 -32.65 62.10 -21.92
C PHE A 11 -31.83 61.06 -21.14
N VAL A 12 -31.97 59.78 -21.48
CA VAL A 12 -31.17 58.68 -20.91
C VAL A 12 -29.69 58.86 -21.25
N ASP A 13 -29.39 59.40 -22.43
CA ASP A 13 -28.03 59.73 -22.83
C ASP A 13 -27.41 60.84 -21.97
N GLN A 14 -28.17 61.88 -21.63
CA GLN A 14 -27.70 63.02 -20.86
C GLN A 14 -27.58 62.77 -19.35
N HIS A 15 -28.46 61.96 -18.76
CA HIS A 15 -28.53 61.77 -17.30
C HIS A 15 -27.95 60.44 -16.78
N GLY A 16 -27.63 59.49 -17.67
CA GLY A 16 -27.04 58.21 -17.26
C GLY A 16 -28.00 57.31 -16.46
N GLU A 17 -27.48 56.49 -15.55
CA GLU A 17 -28.27 55.50 -14.77
C GLU A 17 -28.88 56.04 -13.47
N SER A 18 -28.61 57.30 -13.10
CA SER A 18 -29.00 57.86 -11.82
C SER A 18 -29.76 59.18 -11.97
N TRP A 19 -30.76 59.23 -12.86
CA TRP A 19 -31.68 60.37 -12.88
C TRP A 19 -32.63 60.29 -11.68
N LYS A 20 -32.94 61.44 -11.10
CA LYS A 20 -33.85 61.51 -9.95
C LYS A 20 -35.29 61.60 -10.43
N PHE A 21 -36.23 61.27 -9.55
CA PHE A 21 -37.67 61.45 -9.80
C PHE A 21 -38.03 62.90 -10.20
N SER A 22 -37.26 63.89 -9.73
CA SER A 22 -37.39 65.30 -10.14
C SER A 22 -37.09 65.53 -11.63
N ASP A 23 -36.14 64.78 -12.18
CA ASP A 23 -35.70 64.93 -13.57
C ASP A 23 -36.70 64.26 -14.52
N GLU A 24 -37.28 63.13 -14.07
CA GLU A 24 -38.38 62.47 -14.76
C GLU A 24 -39.67 63.31 -14.73
N ALA A 25 -39.99 63.95 -13.61
CA ALA A 25 -41.12 64.88 -13.51
C ALA A 25 -40.94 66.09 -14.44
N ARG A 26 -39.71 66.58 -14.59
CA ARG A 26 -39.37 67.64 -15.54
C ARG A 26 -39.53 67.17 -16.99
N LEU A 27 -39.06 65.97 -17.33
CA LEU A 27 -39.27 65.37 -18.65
C LEU A 27 -40.76 65.22 -18.98
N ARG A 28 -41.57 64.74 -18.02
CA ARG A 28 -43.03 64.61 -18.19
C ARG A 28 -43.71 65.97 -18.40
N THR A 29 -43.25 67.01 -17.70
CA THR A 29 -43.73 68.39 -17.88
C THR A 29 -43.34 68.97 -19.25
N GLU A 30 -42.12 68.70 -19.72
CA GLU A 30 -41.65 69.09 -21.07
C GLU A 30 -42.40 68.33 -22.18
N LEU A 31 -42.76 67.07 -21.96
CA LEU A 31 -43.57 66.30 -22.89
C LEU A 31 -45.02 66.82 -22.92
N ALA A 32 -45.58 67.21 -21.78
CA ALA A 32 -46.90 67.84 -21.70
C ALA A 32 -46.95 69.19 -22.44
N SER A 33 -45.91 70.03 -22.30
CA SER A 33 -45.83 71.32 -23.03
C SER A 33 -45.63 71.15 -24.54
N SER A 34 -45.10 70.01 -24.98
CA SER A 34 -44.98 69.65 -26.41
C SER A 34 -46.28 69.13 -27.04
N GLY A 35 -47.40 69.12 -26.30
CA GLY A 35 -48.73 68.73 -26.78
C GLY A 35 -49.04 67.23 -26.67
N ILE A 36 -48.24 66.49 -25.89
CA ILE A 36 -48.45 65.06 -25.64
C ILE A 36 -49.20 64.90 -24.32
N LEU A 37 -50.38 64.27 -24.34
CA LEU A 37 -51.19 64.00 -23.15
C LEU A 37 -50.54 62.89 -22.30
N VAL A 38 -49.56 63.27 -21.48
CA VAL A 38 -48.82 62.38 -20.59
C VAL A 38 -49.72 61.77 -19.51
N ASP A 39 -50.83 62.43 -19.15
CA ASP A 39 -51.79 61.97 -18.13
C ASP A 39 -52.70 60.82 -18.59
N HIS A 40 -52.64 60.44 -19.88
CA HIS A 40 -53.38 59.28 -20.35
C HIS A 40 -52.65 57.98 -19.91
N PRO A 41 -53.31 57.03 -19.22
CA PRO A 41 -52.66 55.86 -18.62
C PRO A 41 -51.81 55.04 -19.60
N ARG A 42 -52.27 54.91 -20.85
CA ARG A 42 -51.54 54.21 -21.93
C ARG A 42 -50.26 54.92 -22.38
N VAL A 43 -50.22 56.25 -22.30
CA VAL A 43 -49.05 57.04 -22.72
C VAL A 43 -48.02 57.05 -21.59
N SER A 44 -48.47 57.20 -20.34
CA SER A 44 -47.58 57.11 -19.17
C SER A 44 -46.93 55.74 -19.05
N ALA A 45 -47.68 54.64 -19.22
CA ALA A 45 -47.10 53.29 -19.20
C ALA A 45 -46.11 53.06 -20.36
N ALA A 46 -46.38 53.63 -21.54
CA ALA A 46 -45.47 53.55 -22.67
C ALA A 46 -44.17 54.35 -22.44
N VAL A 47 -44.24 55.51 -21.79
CA VAL A 47 -43.07 56.33 -21.43
C VAL A 47 -42.20 55.61 -20.40
N GLU A 48 -42.79 55.02 -19.36
CA GLU A 48 -42.06 54.25 -18.34
C GLU A 48 -41.38 53.01 -18.94
N MET A 49 -42.10 52.27 -19.78
CA MET A 49 -41.55 51.12 -20.50
C MET A 49 -40.37 51.53 -21.40
N TRP A 50 -40.48 52.64 -22.13
CA TRP A 50 -39.40 53.11 -23.01
C TRP A 50 -38.21 53.70 -22.25
N LEU A 51 -38.43 54.32 -21.09
CA LEU A 51 -37.35 54.75 -20.19
C LEU A 51 -36.57 53.55 -19.63
N ALA A 52 -37.29 52.51 -19.19
CA ALA A 52 -36.67 51.27 -18.72
C ALA A 52 -35.87 50.58 -19.84
N GLU A 53 -36.46 50.43 -21.02
CA GLU A 53 -35.80 49.81 -22.18
C GLU A 53 -34.56 50.59 -22.63
N ALA A 54 -34.59 51.93 -22.61
CA ALA A 54 -33.44 52.76 -22.94
C ALA A 54 -32.34 52.69 -21.87
N ALA A 55 -32.69 52.66 -20.58
CA ALA A 55 -31.73 52.49 -19.49
C ALA A 55 -31.02 51.13 -19.57
N ASP A 56 -31.78 50.05 -19.83
CA ASP A 56 -31.24 48.70 -19.94
C ASP A 56 -30.33 48.56 -21.17
N ARG A 57 -30.68 49.19 -22.30
CA ARG A 57 -29.79 49.26 -23.46
C ARG A 57 -28.48 49.97 -23.14
N LYS A 58 -28.52 51.10 -22.43
CA LYS A 58 -27.31 51.85 -22.06
C LYS A 58 -26.42 51.09 -21.06
N ARG A 59 -27.04 50.39 -20.09
CA ARG A 59 -26.33 49.44 -19.20
C ARG A 59 -25.64 48.33 -19.96
N ALA A 60 -26.35 47.70 -20.90
CA ALA A 60 -25.80 46.64 -21.72
C ALA A 60 -24.61 47.14 -22.57
N SER A 61 -24.73 48.32 -23.19
CA SER A 61 -23.63 48.94 -23.94
C SER A 61 -22.41 49.23 -23.07
N ARG A 62 -22.60 49.73 -21.84
CA ARG A 62 -21.50 49.99 -20.91
C ARG A 62 -20.81 48.70 -20.45
N LEU A 63 -21.57 47.65 -20.15
CA LEU A 63 -20.99 46.34 -19.79
C LEU A 63 -20.19 45.74 -20.96
N LEU A 64 -20.63 45.96 -22.20
CA LEU A 64 -19.88 45.61 -23.40
C LEU A 64 -18.61 46.45 -23.56
N GLU A 65 -18.67 47.76 -23.32
CA GLU A 65 -17.48 48.64 -23.35
C GLU A 65 -16.47 48.30 -22.24
N GLU A 66 -16.93 47.95 -21.03
CA GLU A 66 -16.06 47.51 -19.93
C GLU A 66 -15.45 46.11 -20.19
N ALA A 67 -16.15 45.25 -20.93
CA ALA A 67 -15.62 43.96 -21.38
C ALA A 67 -14.58 44.14 -22.51
N ASP A 68 -14.84 45.03 -23.48
CA ASP A 68 -13.89 45.37 -24.55
C ASP A 68 -12.65 46.10 -24.03
N ALA A 69 -12.78 46.96 -23.01
CA ALA A 69 -11.64 47.62 -22.38
C ALA A 69 -10.72 46.65 -21.61
N ARG A 70 -11.23 45.46 -21.25
CA ARG A 70 -10.45 44.36 -20.64
C ARG A 70 -10.05 43.30 -21.67
N ALA A 71 -10.51 43.41 -22.91
CA ALA A 71 -10.16 42.47 -23.96
C ALA A 71 -8.69 42.64 -24.32
N LEU A 72 -7.94 41.55 -24.21
CA LEU A 72 -6.57 41.51 -24.71
C LEU A 72 -6.58 41.76 -26.23
N PRO A 73 -5.54 42.41 -26.79
CA PRO A 73 -5.44 42.61 -28.23
C PRO A 73 -5.60 41.29 -28.98
N ALA A 74 -6.26 41.31 -30.14
CA ALA A 74 -6.54 40.10 -30.93
C ALA A 74 -5.27 39.29 -31.25
N GLU A 75 -4.13 39.96 -31.45
CA GLU A 75 -2.83 39.32 -31.66
C GLU A 75 -2.36 38.50 -30.45
N VAL A 76 -2.60 39.00 -29.23
CA VAL A 76 -2.27 38.32 -27.96
C VAL A 76 -3.21 37.13 -27.75
N LEU A 77 -4.49 37.25 -28.07
CA LEU A 77 -5.44 36.14 -27.99
C LEU A 77 -5.06 34.99 -28.93
N VAL A 78 -4.64 35.31 -30.15
CA VAL A 78 -4.16 34.31 -31.12
C VAL A 78 -2.86 33.63 -30.66
N GLU A 79 -1.97 34.38 -30.02
CA GLU A 79 -0.76 33.82 -29.40
C GLU A 79 -1.10 32.84 -28.27
N LEU A 80 -2.02 33.22 -27.37
CA LEU A 80 -2.46 32.38 -26.26
C LEU A 80 -3.17 31.10 -26.75
N ASP A 81 -4.04 31.20 -27.76
CA ASP A 81 -4.69 30.02 -28.35
C ASP A 81 -3.67 29.05 -28.96
N LYS A 82 -2.60 29.57 -29.57
CA LYS A 82 -1.52 28.73 -30.12
C LYS A 82 -0.71 28.04 -29.01
N ILE A 83 -0.45 28.73 -27.90
CA ILE A 83 0.22 28.15 -26.73
C ILE A 83 -0.66 27.07 -26.11
N GLU A 84 -1.96 27.31 -25.96
CA GLU A 84 -2.90 26.33 -25.40
C GLU A 84 -3.07 25.11 -26.32
N ALA A 85 -3.14 25.32 -27.65
CA ALA A 85 -3.18 24.22 -28.62
C ALA A 85 -1.94 23.33 -28.58
N ARG A 86 -0.77 23.90 -28.22
CA ARG A 86 0.51 23.18 -28.09
C ARG A 86 0.90 22.90 -26.65
N LYS A 87 -0.04 23.00 -25.71
CA LYS A 87 0.21 22.82 -24.27
C LYS A 87 0.89 21.49 -23.92
N ALA A 88 0.52 20.41 -24.61
CA ALA A 88 1.15 19.11 -24.40
C ALA A 88 2.66 19.14 -24.70
N GLU A 89 3.07 19.86 -25.74
CA GLU A 89 4.49 20.04 -26.09
C GLU A 89 5.21 20.88 -25.04
N VAL A 90 4.59 21.98 -24.57
CA VAL A 90 5.12 22.82 -23.49
C VAL A 90 5.33 22.00 -22.21
N ILE A 91 4.40 21.12 -21.85
CA ILE A 91 4.51 20.24 -20.67
C ILE A 91 5.69 19.27 -20.84
N VAL A 92 5.90 18.72 -22.03
CA VAL A 92 7.05 17.83 -22.29
C VAL A 92 8.38 18.59 -22.15
N ILE A 93 8.47 19.80 -22.72
CA ILE A 93 9.63 20.67 -22.58
C ILE A 93 9.88 21.03 -21.11
N ALA A 94 8.83 21.40 -20.37
CA ALA A 94 8.91 21.70 -18.95
C ALA A 94 9.41 20.50 -18.13
N ARG A 95 8.91 19.29 -18.41
CA ARG A 95 9.34 18.06 -17.73
C ARG A 95 10.79 17.69 -18.02
N ASP A 96 11.24 17.84 -19.27
CA ASP A 96 12.62 17.60 -19.68
C ASP A 96 13.58 18.56 -18.94
N LEU A 97 13.23 19.84 -18.91
CA LEU A 97 14.01 20.86 -18.22
C LEU A 97 14.08 20.64 -16.69
N LEU A 98 12.96 20.21 -16.09
CA LEU A 98 12.89 19.87 -14.68
C LEU A 98 13.69 18.60 -14.34
N ALA A 99 14.14 17.79 -15.30
CA ALA A 99 15.04 16.67 -15.01
C ALA A 99 16.43 17.14 -14.51
N GLU A 100 16.83 18.36 -14.86
CA GLU A 100 18.00 19.06 -14.35
C GLU A 100 17.65 19.90 -13.10
N PRO A 101 18.63 20.27 -12.25
CA PRO A 101 18.38 21.23 -11.17
C PRO A 101 17.91 22.56 -11.76
N PHE A 102 16.67 22.92 -11.46
CA PHE A 102 15.98 24.05 -12.08
C PHE A 102 15.18 24.82 -11.03
N ASP A 103 15.32 26.15 -11.00
CA ASP A 103 14.57 27.03 -10.12
C ASP A 103 13.85 28.14 -10.91
N ILE A 104 12.52 28.19 -10.83
CA ILE A 104 11.71 29.17 -11.54
C ILE A 104 11.89 30.60 -11.03
N GLU A 105 12.39 30.78 -9.80
CA GLU A 105 12.67 32.10 -9.22
C GLU A 105 13.98 32.69 -9.78
N VAL A 106 14.87 31.84 -10.31
CA VAL A 106 16.11 32.27 -10.95
C VAL A 106 15.81 32.76 -12.36
N LEU A 107 16.14 34.03 -12.63
CA LEU A 107 15.88 34.66 -13.93
C LEU A 107 16.52 33.90 -15.10
N ALA A 108 17.75 33.40 -14.92
CA ALA A 108 18.48 32.66 -15.95
C ALA A 108 17.78 31.33 -16.33
N ASP A 109 17.25 30.62 -15.34
CA ASP A 109 16.53 29.36 -15.54
C ASP A 109 15.20 29.61 -16.24
N ARG A 110 14.47 30.64 -15.82
CA ARG A 110 13.24 31.06 -16.50
C ARG A 110 13.48 31.46 -17.96
N ASP A 111 14.56 32.17 -18.23
CA ASP A 111 14.89 32.61 -19.59
C ASP A 111 15.34 31.40 -20.44
N ARG A 112 16.07 30.43 -19.87
CA ARG A 112 16.39 29.13 -20.51
C ARG A 112 15.13 28.34 -20.91
N PHE A 113 14.08 28.37 -20.07
CA PHE A 113 12.81 27.74 -20.41
C PHE A 113 12.13 28.41 -21.61
N TYR A 114 12.14 29.74 -21.68
CA TYR A 114 11.59 30.47 -22.82
C TYR A 114 12.40 30.23 -24.09
N GLU A 115 13.74 30.27 -24.02
CA GLU A 115 14.61 29.94 -25.15
C GLU A 115 14.34 28.53 -25.69
N ARG A 116 14.17 27.55 -24.79
CA ARG A 116 13.82 26.18 -25.18
C ARG A 116 12.45 26.12 -25.86
N CYS A 117 11.45 26.86 -25.37
CA CYS A 117 10.15 26.96 -26.04
C CYS A 117 10.28 27.58 -27.44
N GLU A 118 11.12 28.61 -27.60
CA GLU A 118 11.39 29.26 -28.88
C GLU A 118 12.09 28.32 -29.87
N GLU A 119 13.04 27.47 -29.42
CA GLU A 119 13.68 26.44 -30.25
C GLU A 119 12.68 25.45 -30.86
N PHE A 120 11.63 25.09 -30.11
CA PHE A 120 10.53 24.27 -30.59
C PHE A 120 9.44 25.07 -31.32
N GLY A 121 9.67 26.35 -31.61
CA GLY A 121 8.78 27.22 -32.38
C GLY A 121 7.56 27.71 -31.60
N ILE A 122 7.60 27.67 -30.26
CA ILE A 122 6.57 28.23 -29.38
C ILE A 122 7.03 29.63 -28.99
N LEU A 123 6.62 30.64 -29.78
CA LEU A 123 7.02 32.02 -29.57
C LEU A 123 6.10 32.70 -28.56
N ALA A 124 6.67 33.17 -27.45
CA ALA A 124 6.00 34.00 -26.46
C ALA A 124 6.51 35.45 -26.52
N LEU A 125 5.92 36.21 -27.43
CA LEU A 125 6.29 37.60 -27.74
C LEU A 125 5.65 38.58 -26.75
N SER A 126 4.43 38.29 -26.30
CA SER A 126 3.72 39.14 -25.34
C SER A 126 4.04 38.77 -23.90
N SER A 127 3.89 39.73 -22.99
CA SER A 127 3.98 39.47 -21.55
C SER A 127 2.92 38.47 -21.08
N ALA A 128 1.74 38.47 -21.72
CA ALA A 128 0.66 37.52 -21.46
C ALA A 128 1.03 36.11 -21.92
N GLY A 129 1.63 35.95 -23.10
CA GLY A 129 2.11 34.65 -23.59
C GLY A 129 3.20 34.05 -22.68
N ARG A 130 4.15 34.88 -22.23
CA ARG A 130 5.18 34.46 -21.27
C ARG A 130 4.59 34.07 -19.91
N GLN A 131 3.58 34.79 -19.46
CA GLN A 131 2.86 34.44 -18.23
C GLN A 131 2.12 33.11 -18.39
N ALA A 132 1.47 32.85 -19.52
CA ALA A 132 0.81 31.57 -19.78
C ALA A 132 1.80 30.38 -19.78
N LEU A 133 2.98 30.54 -20.39
CA LEU A 133 4.04 29.53 -20.32
C LEU A 133 4.54 29.33 -18.88
N LYS A 134 4.72 30.41 -18.12
CA LYS A 134 5.10 30.36 -16.71
C LYS A 134 4.06 29.61 -15.87
N ASP A 135 2.78 29.85 -16.09
CA ASP A 135 1.70 29.19 -15.35
C ASP A 135 1.69 27.68 -15.62
N ILE A 136 1.93 27.25 -16.87
CA ILE A 136 2.10 25.83 -17.22
C ILE A 136 3.31 25.23 -16.50
N LEU A 137 4.45 25.93 -16.45
CA LEU A 137 5.65 25.47 -15.75
C LEU A 137 5.43 25.33 -14.24
N VAL A 138 4.77 26.31 -13.60
CA VAL A 138 4.41 26.25 -12.18
C VAL A 138 3.48 25.06 -11.90
N SER A 139 2.51 24.79 -12.78
CA SER A 139 1.65 23.62 -12.67
C SER A 139 2.46 22.32 -12.75
N CYS A 140 3.50 22.24 -13.59
CA CYS A 140 4.37 21.07 -13.64
C CYS A 140 5.23 20.91 -12.38
N ILE A 141 5.74 22.00 -11.81
CA ILE A 141 6.53 21.99 -10.57
C ILE A 141 5.67 21.56 -9.37
N THR A 142 4.44 22.07 -9.27
CA THR A 142 3.51 21.71 -8.20
C THR A 142 3.11 20.25 -8.27
N LEU A 143 2.73 19.74 -9.46
CA LEU A 143 2.45 18.32 -9.67
C LEU A 143 3.64 17.44 -9.30
N ARG A 144 4.86 17.83 -9.70
CA ARG A 144 6.08 17.11 -9.31
C ARG A 144 6.28 17.12 -7.80
N SER A 145 6.08 18.26 -7.15
CA SER A 145 6.21 18.37 -5.69
C SER A 145 5.17 17.51 -4.97
N GLU A 146 3.93 17.46 -5.46
CA GLU A 146 2.88 16.59 -4.95
C GLU A 146 3.22 15.11 -5.18
N GLU A 147 3.78 14.75 -6.33
CA GLU A 147 4.30 13.40 -6.61
C GLU A 147 5.48 13.02 -5.69
N GLU A 148 6.40 13.95 -5.43
CA GLU A 148 7.55 13.78 -4.53
C GLU A 148 7.11 13.66 -3.07
N GLN A 149 6.10 14.43 -2.65
CA GLN A 149 5.53 14.40 -1.30
C GLN A 149 4.65 13.17 -1.07
N ALA A 150 3.88 12.74 -2.07
CA ALA A 150 3.10 11.50 -2.02
C ALA A 150 4.00 10.25 -2.12
N GLY A 151 5.16 10.38 -2.78
CA GLY A 151 6.17 9.34 -2.98
C GLY A 151 7.31 9.36 -1.95
N GLY A 152 7.01 9.61 -0.68
CA GLY A 152 8.00 9.71 0.39
C GLY A 152 9.07 8.60 0.36
N ARG A 153 10.30 8.99 0.00
CA ARG A 153 11.55 8.23 0.05
C ARG A 153 11.63 6.96 -0.80
N GLU A 154 11.95 7.11 -2.08
CA GLU A 154 12.96 6.27 -2.75
C GLU A 154 13.43 6.97 -4.03
N ALA A 155 14.66 7.49 -3.97
CA ALA A 155 15.38 7.96 -5.14
C ALA A 155 15.73 6.74 -6.00
N GLY A 156 14.99 6.61 -7.09
CA GLY A 156 15.40 5.86 -8.24
C GLY A 156 14.67 6.39 -9.47
N SER A 157 15.39 6.57 -10.57
CA SER A 157 14.79 6.81 -11.89
C SER A 157 13.67 5.80 -12.13
N TRP A 158 12.63 6.16 -12.89
CA TRP A 158 11.58 5.20 -13.25
C TRP A 158 12.16 3.88 -13.79
N ARG A 159 13.28 3.96 -14.52
CA ARG A 159 14.07 2.81 -14.98
C ARG A 159 14.59 1.94 -13.83
N GLU A 160 15.10 2.53 -12.76
CA GLU A 160 15.58 1.81 -11.58
C GLU A 160 14.43 1.16 -10.81
N ARG A 161 13.30 1.86 -10.67
CA ARG A 161 12.09 1.30 -10.04
C ARG A 161 11.53 0.12 -10.82
N GLU A 162 11.51 0.20 -12.13
CA GLU A 162 11.07 -0.91 -13.00
C GLU A 162 12.08 -2.08 -12.96
N ALA A 163 13.38 -1.79 -12.97
CA ALA A 163 14.42 -2.80 -12.84
C ALA A 163 14.35 -3.52 -11.48
N ILE A 164 14.05 -2.82 -10.38
CA ILE A 164 13.85 -3.42 -9.05
C ILE A 164 12.62 -4.33 -9.06
N LYS A 165 11.49 -3.87 -9.59
CA LYS A 165 10.27 -4.71 -9.71
C LYS A 165 10.55 -5.97 -10.52
N ARG A 166 11.29 -5.85 -11.62
CA ARG A 166 11.71 -6.99 -12.44
C ARG A 166 12.63 -7.93 -11.66
N PHE A 167 13.62 -7.40 -10.95
CA PHE A 167 14.51 -8.18 -10.09
C PHE A 167 13.72 -8.96 -9.03
N ASP A 168 12.80 -8.31 -8.33
CA ASP A 168 11.99 -8.97 -7.31
C ASP A 168 11.04 -10.02 -7.89
N SER A 169 10.47 -9.79 -9.08
CA SER A 169 9.67 -10.80 -9.78
C SER A 169 10.47 -12.05 -10.16
N LYS A 170 11.78 -11.89 -10.42
CA LYS A 170 12.70 -12.95 -10.84
C LYS A 170 13.57 -13.51 -9.72
N ARG A 171 13.36 -13.06 -8.49
CA ARG A 171 14.18 -13.43 -7.32
C ARG A 171 14.22 -14.94 -7.09
N LYS A 172 13.10 -15.65 -7.23
CA LYS A 172 13.04 -17.11 -7.03
C LYS A 172 13.87 -17.85 -8.08
N GLU A 173 13.64 -17.52 -9.35
CA GLU A 173 14.40 -18.08 -10.48
C GLU A 173 15.90 -17.80 -10.37
N LEU A 174 16.27 -16.63 -9.83
CA LEU A 174 17.66 -16.26 -9.57
C LEU A 174 18.31 -17.13 -8.48
N VAL A 175 17.59 -17.42 -7.39
CA VAL A 175 18.11 -18.26 -6.31
C VAL A 175 18.34 -19.69 -6.81
N GLU A 176 17.35 -20.29 -7.49
CA GLU A 176 17.48 -21.63 -8.09
C GLU A 176 18.66 -21.71 -9.08
N LEU A 177 18.89 -20.63 -9.81
CA LEU A 177 20.04 -20.54 -10.71
C LEU A 177 21.36 -20.53 -9.96
N ILE A 178 21.47 -19.72 -8.90
CA ILE A 178 22.68 -19.63 -8.07
C ILE A 178 22.98 -20.98 -7.41
N GLU A 179 21.96 -21.65 -6.86
CA GLU A 179 22.09 -22.99 -6.25
C GLU A 179 22.72 -23.98 -7.24
N ARG A 180 22.15 -24.08 -8.45
CA ARG A 180 22.62 -25.00 -9.48
C ARG A 180 24.07 -24.71 -9.90
N GLU A 181 24.43 -23.45 -10.09
CA GLU A 181 25.79 -23.10 -10.51
C GLU A 181 26.81 -23.29 -9.39
N VAL A 182 26.43 -23.07 -8.12
CA VAL A 182 27.30 -23.32 -6.96
C VAL A 182 27.54 -24.83 -6.79
N GLU A 183 26.52 -25.66 -6.95
CA GLU A 183 26.66 -27.12 -6.95
C GLU A 183 27.54 -27.61 -8.10
N SER A 184 27.39 -27.03 -9.30
CA SER A 184 28.19 -27.40 -10.47
C SER A 184 29.65 -26.92 -10.39
N ALA A 185 29.96 -25.93 -9.56
CA ALA A 185 31.29 -25.33 -9.48
C ALA A 185 32.26 -26.04 -8.53
N ASP A 186 31.81 -27.10 -7.82
CA ASP A 186 32.64 -27.97 -6.97
C ASP A 186 33.58 -27.19 -6.02
N GLY A 187 33.03 -26.16 -5.37
CA GLY A 187 33.76 -25.31 -4.41
C GLY A 187 34.44 -24.06 -4.98
N ASP A 188 34.46 -23.86 -6.30
CA ASP A 188 34.94 -22.60 -6.90
C ASP A 188 33.85 -21.53 -6.95
N LEU A 189 33.71 -20.79 -5.86
CA LEU A 189 32.73 -19.70 -5.70
C LEU A 189 32.95 -18.55 -6.69
N VAL A 190 34.18 -18.33 -7.15
CA VAL A 190 34.48 -17.25 -8.10
C VAL A 190 33.91 -17.61 -9.46
N ARG A 191 34.14 -18.85 -9.91
CA ARG A 191 33.54 -19.37 -11.14
C ARG A 191 32.02 -19.40 -11.07
N ALA A 192 31.45 -19.86 -9.95
CA ALA A 192 30.00 -19.86 -9.73
C ALA A 192 29.41 -18.45 -9.85
N ARG A 193 30.08 -17.43 -9.29
CA ARG A 193 29.64 -16.02 -9.38
C ARG A 193 29.65 -15.51 -10.81
N ILE A 194 30.72 -15.76 -11.57
CA ILE A 194 30.86 -15.28 -12.95
C ILE A 194 29.76 -15.88 -13.83
N GLU A 195 29.53 -17.19 -13.74
CA GLU A 195 28.49 -17.85 -14.54
C GLU A 195 27.08 -17.45 -14.08
N SER A 196 26.85 -17.29 -12.78
CA SER A 196 25.57 -16.79 -12.25
C SER A 196 25.26 -15.37 -12.73
N GLU A 197 26.27 -14.48 -12.77
CA GLU A 197 26.11 -13.12 -13.24
C GLU A 197 25.80 -13.09 -14.74
N ARG A 198 26.52 -13.90 -15.52
CA ARG A 198 26.30 -14.06 -16.95
C ARG A 198 24.87 -14.54 -17.23
N LEU A 199 24.41 -15.58 -16.55
CA LEU A 199 23.07 -16.13 -16.76
C LEU A 199 21.97 -15.19 -16.24
N ALA A 200 22.22 -14.44 -15.16
CA ALA A 200 21.31 -13.39 -14.70
C ALA A 200 21.10 -12.29 -15.76
N ARG A 201 22.16 -11.92 -16.49
CA ARG A 201 22.11 -10.97 -17.61
C ARG A 201 21.42 -11.59 -18.84
N ASP A 202 21.82 -12.79 -19.22
CA ASP A 202 21.42 -13.42 -20.49
C ASP A 202 20.01 -14.05 -20.44
N VAL A 203 19.71 -14.80 -19.38
CA VAL A 203 18.49 -15.60 -19.24
C VAL A 203 17.40 -14.81 -18.52
N LEU A 204 17.70 -14.26 -17.35
CA LEU A 204 16.73 -13.52 -16.54
C LEU A 204 16.56 -12.06 -17.00
N ARG A 205 17.44 -11.60 -17.90
CA ARG A 205 17.41 -10.26 -18.49
C ARG A 205 17.41 -9.16 -17.41
N LEU A 206 18.19 -9.38 -16.37
CA LEU A 206 18.42 -8.39 -15.31
C LEU A 206 19.45 -7.37 -15.78
N ASP A 207 19.16 -6.09 -15.54
CA ASP A 207 20.05 -4.99 -15.89
C ASP A 207 21.10 -4.79 -14.78
N LEU A 208 22.15 -5.59 -14.84
CA LEU A 208 23.26 -5.53 -13.89
C LEU A 208 24.20 -4.34 -14.11
N ASP A 209 23.99 -3.55 -15.17
CA ASP A 209 24.76 -2.32 -15.38
C ASP A 209 24.29 -1.21 -14.41
N LEU A 210 23.07 -1.34 -13.89
CA LEU A 210 22.57 -0.53 -12.79
C LEU A 210 23.19 -0.98 -11.46
N SER A 211 23.93 -0.07 -10.81
CA SER A 211 24.59 -0.31 -9.51
C SER A 211 23.63 -0.86 -8.45
N VAL A 212 22.39 -0.38 -8.41
CA VAL A 212 21.36 -0.84 -7.47
C VAL A 212 21.01 -2.32 -7.66
N ILE A 213 20.94 -2.79 -8.91
CA ILE A 213 20.62 -4.19 -9.24
C ILE A 213 21.85 -5.07 -9.03
N ALA A 214 23.03 -4.62 -9.45
CA ALA A 214 24.29 -5.32 -9.23
C ALA A 214 24.55 -5.57 -7.73
N GLY A 215 24.36 -4.54 -6.89
CA GLY A 215 24.51 -4.66 -5.43
C GLY A 215 23.52 -5.64 -4.82
N ARG A 216 22.26 -5.65 -5.29
CA ARG A 216 21.25 -6.61 -4.84
C ARG A 216 21.56 -8.04 -5.27
N PHE A 217 22.00 -8.24 -6.51
CA PHE A 217 22.46 -9.55 -7.00
C PHE A 217 23.61 -10.09 -6.14
N HIS A 218 24.63 -9.26 -5.85
CA HIS A 218 25.74 -9.68 -4.99
C HIS A 218 25.29 -10.02 -3.57
N GLY A 219 24.41 -9.20 -2.98
CA GLY A 219 23.84 -9.52 -1.66
C GLY A 219 23.10 -10.85 -1.65
N VAL A 220 22.30 -11.15 -2.68
CA VAL A 220 21.61 -12.44 -2.81
C VAL A 220 22.59 -13.59 -2.96
N PHE A 221 23.59 -13.45 -3.83
CA PHE A 221 24.62 -14.48 -4.04
C PHE A 221 25.42 -14.78 -2.76
N GLU A 222 25.89 -13.75 -2.06
CA GLU A 222 26.68 -13.90 -0.83
C GLU A 222 25.86 -14.53 0.32
N ILE A 223 24.62 -14.05 0.53
CA ILE A 223 23.75 -14.62 1.57
C ILE A 223 23.50 -16.09 1.27
N HIS A 224 23.15 -16.41 0.03
CA HIS A 224 22.74 -17.75 -0.32
C HIS A 224 23.91 -18.74 -0.31
N THR A 225 25.07 -18.37 -0.86
CA THR A 225 26.29 -19.19 -0.74
C THR A 225 26.71 -19.40 0.72
N SER A 226 26.60 -18.37 1.57
CA SER A 226 26.90 -18.52 3.00
C SER A 226 25.93 -19.45 3.73
N LEU A 227 24.65 -19.47 3.31
CA LEU A 227 23.64 -20.38 3.84
C LEU A 227 23.93 -21.81 3.39
N MET A 228 24.21 -22.03 2.11
CA MET A 228 24.55 -23.35 1.58
C MET A 228 25.82 -23.92 2.24
N LEU A 229 26.85 -23.09 2.46
CA LEU A 229 28.05 -23.50 3.19
C LEU A 229 27.72 -23.89 4.64
N ARG A 230 26.83 -23.13 5.31
CA ARG A 230 26.37 -23.47 6.66
C ARG A 230 25.57 -24.77 6.69
N GLU A 231 24.68 -24.98 5.73
CA GLU A 231 23.89 -26.20 5.59
C GLU A 231 24.79 -27.42 5.32
N ALA A 232 25.81 -27.25 4.48
CA ALA A 232 26.84 -28.26 4.25
C ALA A 232 27.70 -28.54 5.50
N ASP A 233 27.88 -27.53 6.37
CA ASP A 233 28.59 -27.64 7.67
C ASP A 233 27.71 -28.16 8.83
N VAL A 234 26.38 -28.33 8.66
CA VAL A 234 25.53 -28.91 9.71
C VAL A 234 25.79 -30.41 9.80
N ASP A 235 26.66 -30.78 10.76
CA ASP A 235 26.84 -32.17 11.16
C ASP A 235 25.48 -32.78 11.60
N PRO A 236 24.96 -33.81 10.91
CA PRO A 236 23.67 -34.43 11.23
C PRO A 236 23.63 -34.99 12.67
N VAL A 237 24.79 -35.29 13.26
CA VAL A 237 24.88 -35.71 14.66
C VAL A 237 24.57 -34.56 15.62
N ARG A 238 25.02 -33.35 15.32
CA ARG A 238 24.75 -32.16 16.15
C ARG A 238 23.28 -31.77 16.12
N GLU A 239 22.65 -31.83 14.95
CA GLU A 239 21.24 -31.49 14.78
C GLU A 239 20.32 -32.47 15.52
N ARG A 240 20.55 -33.78 15.34
CA ARG A 240 19.85 -34.84 16.10
C ARG A 240 19.94 -34.62 17.62
N ARG A 241 21.14 -34.29 18.12
CA ARG A 241 21.36 -34.02 19.56
C ARG A 241 20.66 -32.73 20.01
N ARG A 242 20.66 -31.68 19.18
CA ARG A 242 19.97 -30.41 19.45
C ARG A 242 18.46 -30.64 19.61
N GLN A 243 17.83 -31.35 18.69
CA GLN A 243 16.40 -31.67 18.74
C GLN A 243 16.03 -32.54 19.95
N ALA A 244 16.88 -33.50 20.30
CA ALA A 244 16.68 -34.32 21.50
C ALA A 244 16.78 -33.49 22.80
N ILE A 245 17.73 -32.56 22.88
CA ILE A 245 17.85 -31.62 24.00
C ILE A 245 16.61 -30.71 24.06
N GLU A 246 16.12 -30.23 22.93
CA GLU A 246 14.90 -29.42 22.87
C GLU A 246 13.68 -30.18 23.39
N ALA A 247 13.53 -31.45 23.02
CA ALA A 247 12.49 -32.33 23.55
C ALA A 247 12.61 -32.58 25.07
N LEU A 248 13.83 -32.69 25.60
CA LEU A 248 14.06 -32.80 27.05
C LEU A 248 13.75 -31.49 27.80
N ARG A 249 14.04 -30.35 27.19
CA ARG A 249 13.85 -29.00 27.76
C ARG A 249 12.46 -28.42 27.49
N PHE A 250 11.56 -29.20 26.88
CA PHE A 250 10.21 -28.76 26.59
C PHE A 250 9.45 -28.42 27.89
N ASP A 251 9.00 -27.15 27.96
CA ASP A 251 8.26 -26.55 29.08
C ASP A 251 8.98 -26.69 30.44
N GLN A 252 10.23 -26.21 30.50
CA GLN A 252 11.04 -26.18 31.72
C GLN A 252 10.41 -25.40 32.88
N ALA A 253 9.48 -24.48 32.61
CA ALA A 253 8.84 -23.64 33.62
C ALA A 253 7.93 -24.43 34.58
N ARG A 254 7.47 -25.62 34.20
CA ARG A 254 6.59 -26.49 35.02
C ARG A 254 7.33 -27.58 35.80
N LEU A 255 8.66 -27.57 35.79
CA LEU A 255 9.47 -28.62 36.41
C LEU A 255 9.83 -28.29 37.86
N SER A 256 9.89 -29.32 38.71
CA SER A 256 10.55 -29.20 40.02
C SER A 256 12.06 -28.94 39.84
N ALA A 257 12.69 -28.31 40.83
CA ALA A 257 14.14 -28.05 40.79
C ALA A 257 14.98 -29.34 40.66
N GLU A 258 14.51 -30.45 41.23
CA GLU A 258 15.14 -31.77 41.10
C GLU A 258 14.99 -32.35 39.68
N SER A 259 13.81 -32.19 39.07
CA SER A 259 13.57 -32.58 37.67
C SER A 259 14.43 -31.78 36.68
N VAL A 260 14.66 -30.49 36.93
CA VAL A 260 15.54 -29.62 36.11
C VAL A 260 17.00 -30.05 36.21
N ASP A 261 17.49 -30.41 37.40
CA ASP A 261 18.86 -30.91 37.57
C ASP A 261 19.09 -32.21 36.79
N ILE A 262 18.14 -33.15 36.89
CA ILE A 262 18.19 -34.41 36.14
C ILE A 262 18.19 -34.17 34.62
N ILE A 263 17.32 -33.28 34.12
CA ILE A 263 17.27 -32.93 32.68
C ILE A 263 18.55 -32.23 32.23
N THR A 264 19.14 -31.36 33.06
CA THR A 264 20.38 -30.65 32.75
C THR A 264 21.53 -31.63 32.62
N ARG A 265 21.69 -32.55 33.58
CA ARG A 265 22.69 -33.62 33.54
C ARG A 265 22.50 -34.57 32.35
N LEU A 266 21.25 -34.90 32.00
CA LEU A 266 20.97 -35.71 30.81
C LEU A 266 21.24 -34.96 29.51
N SER A 267 21.04 -33.64 29.48
CA SER A 267 21.34 -32.79 28.32
C SER A 267 22.85 -32.66 28.10
N GLU A 268 23.63 -32.54 29.17
CA GLU A 268 25.10 -32.51 29.12
C GLU A 268 25.69 -33.86 28.66
N HIS A 269 25.00 -34.97 28.95
CA HIS A 269 25.40 -36.32 28.59
C HIS A 269 24.52 -36.93 27.49
N ILE A 270 24.06 -36.13 26.52
CA ILE A 270 23.13 -36.58 25.46
C ILE A 270 23.70 -37.71 24.60
N GLU A 271 25.02 -37.74 24.37
CA GLU A 271 25.70 -38.82 23.64
C GLU A 271 25.55 -40.18 24.35
N GLY A 272 25.60 -40.18 25.68
CA GLY A 272 25.38 -41.39 26.47
C GLY A 272 23.93 -41.86 26.41
N LEU A 273 22.97 -40.94 26.30
CA LEU A 273 21.55 -41.26 26.11
C LEU A 273 21.30 -41.85 24.71
N GLU A 274 21.87 -41.23 23.69
CA GLU A 274 21.83 -41.69 22.29
C GLU A 274 22.33 -43.13 22.13
N GLN A 275 23.52 -43.44 22.67
CA GLN A 275 24.07 -44.81 22.65
C GLN A 275 23.18 -45.82 23.38
N LEU A 276 22.57 -45.43 24.52
CA LEU A 276 21.64 -46.29 25.23
C LEU A 276 20.40 -46.62 24.40
N ILE A 277 19.84 -45.61 23.74
CA ILE A 277 18.65 -45.76 22.89
C ILE A 277 18.99 -46.63 21.68
N GLU A 278 20.13 -46.42 21.05
CA GLU A 278 20.62 -47.25 19.95
C GLU A 278 20.69 -48.73 20.35
N VAL A 279 21.30 -49.04 21.51
CA VAL A 279 21.41 -50.42 22.02
C VAL A 279 20.04 -51.03 22.32
N VAL A 280 19.12 -50.25 22.90
CA VAL A 280 17.77 -50.73 23.24
C VAL A 280 16.97 -51.04 21.98
N ILE A 281 17.05 -50.19 20.96
CA ILE A 281 16.26 -50.32 19.72
C ILE A 281 16.86 -51.39 18.81
N ARG A 282 18.19 -51.45 18.67
CA ARG A 282 18.87 -52.54 17.94
C ARG A 282 18.53 -53.91 18.53
N ARG A 283 18.27 -53.98 19.84
CA ARG A 283 17.83 -55.20 20.53
C ARG A 283 16.33 -55.47 20.42
N SER A 284 15.48 -54.46 20.27
CA SER A 284 14.03 -54.64 20.23
C SER A 284 13.51 -55.15 18.89
N LYS A 285 14.22 -54.92 17.77
CA LYS A 285 13.88 -55.31 16.37
C LYS A 285 12.50 -54.85 15.84
N ALA A 286 11.59 -54.42 16.71
CA ALA A 286 10.19 -54.12 16.43
C ALA A 286 9.85 -52.64 16.68
N GLY A 287 10.81 -51.73 16.51
CA GLY A 287 10.61 -50.30 16.73
C GLY A 287 10.59 -49.89 18.21
N PHE A 288 10.04 -48.70 18.50
CA PHE A 288 10.01 -48.07 19.82
C PHE A 288 8.70 -48.31 20.58
N ASP A 289 8.33 -49.58 20.67
CA ASP A 289 7.13 -50.04 21.39
C ASP A 289 7.26 -49.92 22.92
N HIS A 290 6.17 -50.11 23.66
CA HIS A 290 6.06 -49.99 25.12
C HIS A 290 7.13 -50.78 25.89
N ARG A 291 7.57 -51.91 25.33
CA ARG A 291 8.68 -52.71 25.88
C ARG A 291 10.04 -52.01 25.76
N ALA A 292 10.32 -51.36 24.62
CA ALA A 292 11.53 -50.57 24.42
C ALA A 292 11.51 -49.34 25.34
N GLN A 293 10.37 -48.64 25.42
CA GLN A 293 10.16 -47.51 26.33
C GLN A 293 10.43 -47.89 27.80
N SER A 294 9.89 -49.03 28.24
CA SER A 294 10.11 -49.54 29.60
C SER A 294 11.57 -49.93 29.88
N ASN A 295 12.30 -50.42 28.87
CA ASN A 295 13.71 -50.74 28.99
C ASN A 295 14.58 -49.48 29.08
N VAL A 296 14.25 -48.41 28.34
CA VAL A 296 14.94 -47.11 28.44
C VAL A 296 14.80 -46.57 29.86
N VAL A 297 13.57 -46.52 30.40
CA VAL A 297 13.31 -46.05 31.78
C VAL A 297 14.10 -46.89 32.80
N ARG A 298 14.03 -48.22 32.72
CA ARG A 298 14.73 -49.13 33.64
C ARG A 298 16.26 -48.99 33.58
N MET A 299 16.81 -48.76 32.38
CA MET A 299 18.26 -48.61 32.22
C MET A 299 18.75 -47.28 32.80
N LEU A 300 17.96 -46.21 32.67
CA LEU A 300 18.29 -44.92 33.25
C LEU A 300 18.09 -44.90 34.78
N GLU A 301 17.10 -45.62 35.31
CA GLU A 301 16.96 -45.85 36.76
C GLU A 301 18.15 -46.60 37.34
N ARG A 302 18.66 -47.64 36.63
CA ARG A 302 19.88 -48.36 37.02
C ARG A 302 21.13 -47.47 37.03
N LYS A 303 21.15 -46.41 36.21
CA LYS A 303 22.21 -45.40 36.21
C LYS A 303 22.07 -44.36 37.33
N GLY A 304 21.02 -44.46 38.15
CA GLY A 304 20.81 -43.58 39.31
C GLY A 304 19.94 -42.35 39.04
N TYR A 305 19.22 -42.30 37.91
CA TYR A 305 18.29 -41.21 37.62
C TYR A 305 16.86 -41.57 38.07
N ALA A 306 16.23 -40.72 38.88
CA ALA A 306 14.85 -40.91 39.34
C ALA A 306 13.84 -40.46 38.27
N ILE A 307 13.62 -41.28 37.24
CA ILE A 307 12.89 -40.90 36.02
C ILE A 307 11.41 -41.29 36.02
N ASN A 308 11.00 -42.22 36.89
CA ASN A 308 9.60 -42.67 36.97
C ASN A 308 8.70 -41.69 37.74
N THR A 309 8.82 -40.41 37.40
CA THR A 309 7.90 -39.35 37.80
C THR A 309 6.99 -39.03 36.60
N PRO A 310 5.75 -38.57 36.84
CA PRO A 310 4.83 -38.19 35.77
C PRO A 310 5.36 -37.02 34.92
N GLU A 311 6.32 -36.24 35.44
CA GLU A 311 6.95 -35.13 34.75
C GLU A 311 8.07 -35.57 33.80
N LEU A 312 8.97 -36.45 34.26
CA LEU A 312 10.20 -36.79 33.52
C LEU A 312 9.98 -37.92 32.52
N ARG A 313 9.13 -38.89 32.85
CA ARG A 313 8.91 -40.09 32.02
C ARG A 313 8.41 -39.76 30.61
N PRO A 314 7.37 -38.93 30.41
CA PRO A 314 6.89 -38.62 29.06
C PRO A 314 7.91 -37.84 28.22
N ARG A 315 8.70 -36.95 28.86
CA ARG A 315 9.72 -36.12 28.19
C ARG A 315 10.93 -36.95 27.74
N ILE A 316 11.42 -37.84 28.60
CA ILE A 316 12.53 -38.73 28.25
C ILE A 316 12.12 -39.71 27.17
N LEU A 317 10.87 -40.19 27.17
CA LEU A 317 10.35 -41.01 26.09
C LEU A 317 10.18 -40.22 24.78
N ALA A 318 9.74 -38.96 24.84
CA ALA A 318 9.68 -38.08 23.66
C ALA A 318 11.08 -37.82 23.08
N ALA A 319 12.06 -37.47 23.90
CA ALA A 319 13.45 -37.28 23.48
C ALA A 319 14.06 -38.58 22.92
N ALA A 320 13.75 -39.73 23.52
CA ALA A 320 14.18 -41.02 23.02
C ALA A 320 13.52 -41.37 21.68
N GLY A 321 12.27 -40.98 21.48
CA GLY A 321 11.54 -41.09 20.22
C GLY A 321 12.17 -40.24 19.11
N VAL A 322 12.48 -38.98 19.40
CA VAL A 322 13.17 -38.07 18.47
C VAL A 322 14.53 -38.62 18.07
N LEU A 323 15.35 -39.05 19.05
CA LEU A 323 16.67 -39.65 18.76
C LEU A 323 16.55 -40.89 17.87
N ALA A 324 15.53 -41.70 18.09
CA ALA A 324 15.37 -42.94 17.37
C ALA A 324 14.74 -42.79 15.98
N LEU A 325 13.91 -41.75 15.78
CA LEU A 325 13.44 -41.28 14.47
C LEU A 325 14.62 -40.79 13.64
N GLU A 326 15.45 -39.91 14.21
CA GLU A 326 16.62 -39.33 13.55
C GLU A 326 17.74 -40.35 13.27
N LEU A 327 17.80 -41.45 14.03
CA LEU A 327 18.67 -42.60 13.74
C LEU A 327 18.09 -43.53 12.66
N GLY A 328 16.88 -43.27 12.17
CA GLY A 328 16.22 -44.03 11.11
C GLY A 328 15.64 -45.37 11.55
N TYR A 329 15.49 -45.61 12.86
CA TYR A 329 14.95 -46.88 13.38
C TYR A 329 13.42 -46.88 13.55
N ILE A 330 12.79 -45.70 13.43
CA ILE A 330 11.34 -45.49 13.62
C ILE A 330 10.82 -44.56 12.51
N THR A 331 9.56 -44.70 12.09
CA THR A 331 8.86 -43.76 11.20
C THR A 331 8.11 -42.68 12.00
N THR A 332 7.78 -41.54 11.38
CA THR A 332 7.10 -40.40 12.05
C THR A 332 5.80 -40.74 12.77
N ASP A 333 5.12 -41.82 12.37
CA ASP A 333 3.88 -42.30 12.98
C ASP A 333 4.06 -43.01 14.33
N ASP A 334 5.26 -43.57 14.56
CA ASP A 334 5.60 -44.36 15.76
C ASP A 334 6.34 -43.53 16.83
N ALA A 335 6.58 -42.24 16.55
CA ALA A 335 7.21 -41.34 17.50
C ALA A 335 6.23 -40.99 18.64
N PRO A 336 6.61 -41.20 19.92
CA PRO A 336 5.79 -40.77 21.06
C PRO A 336 5.61 -39.25 21.00
N ARG A 337 4.36 -38.83 20.79
CA ARG A 337 3.98 -37.41 20.72
C ARG A 337 4.40 -36.71 22.01
N LEU A 338 5.00 -35.54 21.87
CA LEU A 338 5.29 -34.66 23.00
C LEU A 338 4.02 -34.51 23.85
N PRO A 339 4.13 -34.48 25.19
CA PRO A 339 3.00 -34.18 26.04
C PRO A 339 2.54 -32.77 25.68
N THR A 340 1.47 -32.65 24.91
CA THR A 340 0.72 -31.41 24.82
C THR A 340 0.23 -31.14 26.23
N GLY A 341 0.82 -30.14 26.91
CA GLY A 341 0.64 -29.82 28.32
C GLY A 341 -0.75 -29.28 28.70
N LEU A 342 -1.81 -29.91 28.19
CA LEU A 342 -3.19 -29.74 28.59
C LEU A 342 -3.65 -30.96 29.39
N THR A 343 -2.95 -31.28 30.47
CA THR A 343 -3.67 -31.75 31.67
C THR A 343 -4.03 -30.50 32.46
N VAL A 344 -5.09 -29.81 32.02
CA VAL A 344 -5.69 -28.75 32.82
C VAL A 344 -6.26 -29.45 34.05
N ASP A 345 -5.74 -29.12 35.23
CA ASP A 345 -6.33 -29.55 36.49
C ASP A 345 -7.79 -29.05 36.51
N GLU A 346 -8.78 -29.93 36.69
CA GLU A 346 -10.21 -29.57 36.63
C GLU A 346 -10.54 -28.40 37.58
N ARG A 347 -9.77 -28.26 38.67
CA ARG A 347 -9.85 -27.12 39.60
C ARG A 347 -9.30 -25.81 39.03
N GLN A 348 -8.24 -25.87 38.24
CA GLN A 348 -7.69 -24.70 37.54
C GLN A 348 -8.59 -24.29 36.38
N LEU A 349 -9.24 -25.25 35.69
CA LEU A 349 -10.27 -24.94 34.69
C LEU A 349 -11.45 -24.23 35.35
N ALA A 350 -11.93 -24.72 36.50
CA ALA A 350 -13.01 -24.07 37.25
C ALA A 350 -12.62 -22.67 37.75
N GLN A 351 -11.37 -22.45 38.16
CA GLN A 351 -10.87 -21.13 38.55
C GLN A 351 -10.74 -20.17 37.37
N VAL A 352 -10.24 -20.63 36.22
CA VAL A 352 -10.13 -19.82 35.01
C VAL A 352 -11.50 -19.50 34.43
N VAL A 353 -12.44 -20.46 34.45
CA VAL A 353 -13.84 -20.24 34.07
C VAL A 353 -14.50 -19.25 35.04
N ASN A 354 -14.28 -19.36 36.36
CA ASN A 354 -14.77 -18.37 37.31
C ASN A 354 -14.12 -16.99 37.12
N HIS A 355 -12.84 -16.93 36.76
CA HIS A 355 -12.16 -15.65 36.52
C HIS A 355 -12.63 -15.01 35.22
N LEU A 356 -12.85 -15.81 34.17
CA LEU A 356 -13.43 -15.37 32.91
C LEU A 356 -14.89 -14.96 33.08
N ASN A 357 -15.67 -15.67 33.89
CA ASN A 357 -17.04 -15.27 34.24
C ASN A 357 -17.03 -14.00 35.09
N GLN A 358 -16.09 -13.83 36.02
CA GLN A 358 -15.94 -12.57 36.78
C GLN A 358 -15.45 -11.41 35.90
N LEU A 359 -14.64 -11.68 34.87
CA LEU A 359 -14.23 -10.68 33.89
C LEU A 359 -15.36 -10.36 32.90
N ALA A 360 -16.15 -11.36 32.53
CA ALA A 360 -17.34 -11.20 31.72
C ALA A 360 -18.42 -10.42 32.49
N ASP A 361 -18.65 -10.69 33.78
CA ASP A 361 -19.54 -9.91 34.65
C ASP A 361 -19.02 -8.48 34.82
N LYS A 362 -17.71 -8.29 34.97
CA LYS A 362 -17.08 -6.97 35.04
C LYS A 362 -17.14 -6.19 33.72
N MET A 363 -17.16 -6.89 32.58
CA MET A 363 -17.36 -6.27 31.26
C MET A 363 -18.84 -6.11 30.88
N ALA A 364 -19.72 -6.92 31.45
CA ALA A 364 -21.17 -6.83 31.29
C ALA A 364 -21.79 -5.76 32.21
N GLY A 365 -21.05 -5.30 33.22
CA GLY A 365 -21.48 -4.29 34.20
C GLY A 365 -21.66 -2.85 33.67
N ASP A 366 -21.71 -2.63 32.36
CA ASP A 366 -22.03 -1.32 31.75
C ASP A 366 -23.08 -1.41 30.62
N ASN A 367 -23.79 -2.54 30.48
CA ASN A 367 -24.97 -2.62 29.62
C ASN A 367 -26.18 -3.05 30.46
N GLU A 368 -27.15 -2.15 30.55
CA GLU A 368 -28.49 -2.42 31.05
C GLU A 368 -29.12 -3.63 30.33
N GLU A 369 -29.95 -4.33 31.10
CA GLU A 369 -30.58 -5.62 30.86
C GLU A 369 -31.10 -5.88 29.44
N GLU A 370 -30.84 -7.11 28.94
CA GLU A 370 -31.94 -7.95 28.47
C GLU A 370 -31.65 -9.42 28.80
N VAL A 371 -32.43 -9.93 29.75
CA VAL A 371 -32.52 -11.35 30.07
C VAL A 371 -33.37 -12.02 29.00
N ILE A 372 -32.81 -12.98 28.25
CA ILE A 372 -33.58 -14.07 27.67
C ILE A 372 -32.82 -15.38 27.89
N GLU A 373 -33.54 -16.32 28.49
CA GLU A 373 -33.17 -17.68 28.86
C GLU A 373 -32.81 -18.56 27.65
N ASP A 374 -31.94 -19.54 27.95
CA ASP A 374 -31.87 -20.88 27.41
C ASP A 374 -31.61 -21.11 25.90
N GLY A 375 -30.41 -21.64 25.67
CA GLY A 375 -30.31 -23.02 25.18
C GLY A 375 -30.39 -23.25 23.67
N GLN A 376 -29.21 -23.55 23.10
CA GLN A 376 -29.01 -24.46 21.95
C GLN A 376 -29.21 -23.93 20.51
N PHE A 377 -28.63 -22.81 20.08
CA PHE A 377 -28.46 -22.55 18.62
C PHE A 377 -27.21 -21.71 18.27
N GLU A 378 -26.00 -22.19 18.59
CA GLU A 378 -24.76 -21.39 18.38
C GLU A 378 -23.90 -21.78 17.17
N LYS A 379 -24.28 -22.81 16.39
CA LYS A 379 -23.50 -23.21 15.20
C LYS A 379 -23.98 -22.62 13.87
N GLU A 380 -25.23 -22.19 13.76
CA GLU A 380 -25.77 -21.63 12.50
C GLU A 380 -25.61 -20.10 12.38
N ALA A 381 -25.60 -19.35 13.50
CA ALA A 381 -25.44 -17.89 13.46
C ALA A 381 -24.03 -17.45 13.03
N LYS A 382 -22.97 -18.16 13.47
CA LYS A 382 -21.58 -17.89 13.02
C LYS A 382 -21.37 -18.19 11.54
N LEU A 383 -22.08 -19.17 10.98
CA LEU A 383 -22.07 -19.46 9.54
C LEU A 383 -22.81 -18.39 8.74
N HIS A 384 -23.89 -17.80 9.29
CA HIS A 384 -24.63 -16.73 8.63
C HIS A 384 -23.84 -15.41 8.60
N GLU A 385 -23.13 -15.08 9.68
CA GLU A 385 -22.27 -13.88 9.74
C GLU A 385 -21.03 -14.02 8.82
N GLN A 386 -20.45 -15.22 8.73
CA GLN A 386 -19.39 -15.52 7.76
C GLN A 386 -19.90 -15.51 6.31
N SER A 387 -21.14 -15.93 6.08
CA SER A 387 -21.78 -15.88 4.76
C SER A 387 -22.08 -14.44 4.32
N GLU A 388 -22.58 -13.59 5.23
CA GLU A 388 -22.80 -12.17 4.93
C GLU A 388 -21.51 -11.40 4.67
N THR A 389 -20.45 -11.68 5.44
CA THR A 389 -19.14 -11.05 5.22
C THR A 389 -18.52 -11.52 3.91
N MET A 390 -18.64 -12.80 3.54
CA MET A 390 -18.25 -13.29 2.21
C MET A 390 -19.07 -12.68 1.08
N SER A 391 -20.38 -12.45 1.27
CA SER A 391 -21.24 -11.79 0.28
C SER A 391 -20.87 -10.32 0.08
N ARG A 392 -20.55 -9.61 1.17
CA ARG A 392 -20.03 -8.22 1.12
C ARG A 392 -18.64 -8.15 0.48
N LEU A 393 -17.79 -9.15 0.67
CA LEU A 393 -16.48 -9.23 0.01
C LEU A 393 -16.62 -9.56 -1.49
N ARG A 394 -17.55 -10.46 -1.87
CA ARG A 394 -17.87 -10.74 -3.27
C ARG A 394 -18.40 -9.52 -4.01
N THR A 395 -19.32 -8.78 -3.42
CA THR A 395 -19.85 -7.55 -4.05
C THR A 395 -18.79 -6.46 -4.19
N LYS A 396 -17.85 -6.35 -3.25
CA LYS A 396 -16.67 -5.48 -3.39
C LYS A 396 -15.71 -5.96 -4.48
N LEU A 397 -15.45 -7.26 -4.57
CA LEU A 397 -14.62 -7.85 -5.61
C LEU A 397 -15.24 -7.65 -7.00
N ASP A 398 -16.55 -7.87 -7.15
CA ASP A 398 -17.27 -7.63 -8.40
C ASP A 398 -17.29 -6.14 -8.78
N SER A 399 -17.29 -5.23 -7.80
CA SER A 399 -17.15 -3.78 -8.05
C SER A 399 -15.75 -3.41 -8.52
N ALA A 400 -14.73 -4.05 -7.96
CA ALA A 400 -13.33 -3.90 -8.36
C ALA A 400 -13.10 -4.48 -9.76
N ASP A 401 -13.69 -5.64 -10.08
CA ASP A 401 -13.63 -6.24 -11.42
C ASP A 401 -14.37 -5.40 -12.47
N ARG A 402 -15.50 -4.77 -12.11
CA ARG A 402 -16.16 -3.79 -13.00
C ARG A 402 -15.30 -2.54 -13.24
N LEU A 403 -14.60 -2.07 -12.21
CA LEU A 403 -13.64 -0.96 -12.35
C LEU A 403 -12.42 -1.36 -13.20
N MET A 404 -11.91 -2.58 -13.03
CA MET A 404 -10.82 -3.13 -13.83
C MET A 404 -11.23 -3.31 -15.29
N ARG A 405 -12.45 -3.79 -15.58
CA ARG A 405 -12.97 -3.86 -16.95
C ARG A 405 -13.17 -2.49 -17.59
N ARG A 406 -13.61 -1.48 -16.81
CA ARG A 406 -13.68 -0.09 -17.28
C ARG A 406 -12.31 0.52 -17.55
N LEU A 407 -11.31 0.19 -16.73
CA LEU A 407 -9.92 0.66 -16.91
C LEU A 407 -9.18 -0.07 -18.03
N GLN A 408 -9.58 -1.30 -18.36
CA GLN A 408 -9.03 -2.09 -19.48
C GLN A 408 -9.68 -1.78 -20.83
N GLY A 409 -10.68 -0.88 -20.90
CA GLY A 409 -11.23 -0.38 -22.15
C GLY A 409 -12.00 -1.41 -22.98
N ASN A 410 -12.62 -2.41 -22.34
CA ASN A 410 -13.41 -3.43 -23.04
C ASN A 410 -14.91 -3.27 -22.71
N ASP A 411 -15.54 -2.28 -23.34
CA ASP A 411 -17.01 -2.22 -23.47
C ASP A 411 -17.40 -3.06 -24.70
N ASP A 412 -17.69 -4.33 -24.46
CA ASP A 412 -18.48 -5.12 -25.42
C ASP A 412 -19.95 -4.73 -25.27
N ASN A 413 -20.42 -3.96 -26.26
CA ASN A 413 -21.82 -3.66 -26.53
C ASN A 413 -22.68 -4.94 -26.61
N HIS A 414 -23.70 -5.04 -25.76
CA HIS A 414 -25.04 -5.50 -26.11
C HIS A 414 -26.09 -4.84 -25.22
#